data_AF-D8TK38-F1
#
_entry.id   AF-D8TK38-F1
#
_cell.length_a   1.000
_cell.length_b   1.000
_cell.length_c   1.000
_cell.angle_alpha   90.00
_cell.angle_beta   90.00
_cell.angle_gamma   90.00
#
_symmetry.space_group_name_H-M   'P 1'
#
loop_
_entity.id
_entity.type
_entity.pdbx_description
1 polymer ?
#
loop_
_entity_poly.entity_id
_entity_poly.type
_entity_poly.pdbx_seq_one_letter_code
_entity_poly.pdbx_strand_id
1 'polypeptide(L)'
;MASAVAASQCSVLDVVRLPSPSSLIEMVTSSAGTLHEGLWFLKRSAGGEEGIRDSVSRNAFAPGREGLASTCWKAGLKASTLRAVDLKASLLGVVSVGGLIATATQAALSPRGPGTCDRNMCERCCNITTSIPYVVCGCHAMRHRCTASGKTWGASMVGVGFASAIFHGSYGSFREWGRRMDFWTISAASNLMTRALFPGVPASVTAAGMLVTPFKPFLVSFVNSTAMEIKFLAAARRNPKLRGPQRLHATCCLLGLGAFALEDWKPDLPLVHSVWHLLSSTAVATINHLLADVEEQQRLMQVQGVEQRPQLVVQMQPLQL
;
A
#
# COMPACT_ATOMS: atom_id res chain seq x y z
N MET A 1 37.30 -34.26 6.01
CA MET A 1 35.91 -34.21 5.54
C MET A 1 35.25 -32.97 6.16
N ALA A 2 35.33 -31.85 5.44
CA ALA A 2 34.80 -30.56 5.87
C ALA A 2 33.64 -30.19 4.95
N SER A 3 32.42 -30.08 5.49
CA SER A 3 31.26 -29.61 4.74
C SER A 3 31.19 -28.09 4.81
N ALA A 4 31.35 -27.46 3.65
CA ALA A 4 31.20 -26.03 3.45
C ALA A 4 29.70 -25.65 3.43
N VAL A 5 29.33 -24.71 4.29
CA VAL A 5 28.04 -24.01 4.28
C VAL A 5 28.10 -22.91 3.22
N ALA A 6 27.40 -23.10 2.11
CA ALA A 6 27.22 -22.06 1.10
C ALA A 6 26.08 -21.13 1.52
N ALA A 7 26.41 -20.00 2.14
CA ALA A 7 25.49 -18.88 2.32
C ALA A 7 25.28 -18.17 0.97
N SER A 8 24.08 -18.28 0.41
CA SER A 8 23.66 -17.53 -0.77
C SER A 8 23.50 -16.04 -0.38
N GLN A 9 24.45 -15.22 -0.83
CA GLN A 9 24.37 -13.76 -0.71
C GLN A 9 23.27 -13.26 -1.65
N CYS A 10 22.20 -12.71 -1.07
CA CYS A 10 21.20 -11.95 -1.80
C CYS A 10 21.72 -10.51 -1.94
N SER A 11 22.33 -10.20 -3.07
CA SER A 11 22.87 -8.89 -3.41
C SER A 11 21.73 -7.88 -3.48
N VAL A 12 21.57 -7.11 -2.40
CA VAL A 12 20.74 -5.90 -2.36
C VAL A 12 21.54 -4.81 -3.07
N LEU A 13 21.45 -4.72 -4.39
CA LEU A 13 21.84 -3.55 -5.20
C LEU A 13 21.53 -3.84 -6.68
N ASP A 14 20.24 -3.86 -7.01
CA ASP A 14 19.75 -3.53 -8.36
C ASP A 14 18.29 -3.10 -8.22
N VAL A 15 18.12 -1.84 -7.82
CA VAL A 15 16.85 -1.14 -7.83
C VAL A 15 16.50 -0.89 -9.30
N VAL A 16 15.65 -1.74 -9.85
CA VAL A 16 14.87 -1.38 -11.05
C VAL A 16 14.16 -0.08 -10.72
N ARG A 17 14.53 1.01 -11.41
CA ARG A 17 13.84 2.30 -11.36
C ARG A 17 12.38 2.04 -11.71
N LEU A 18 11.50 2.01 -10.72
CA LEU A 18 10.08 2.12 -10.97
C LEU A 18 9.83 3.42 -11.76
N PRO A 19 8.90 3.43 -12.72
CA PRO A 19 8.51 4.66 -13.42
C PRO A 19 8.19 5.74 -12.39
N SER A 20 8.60 6.98 -12.68
CA SER A 20 8.28 8.09 -11.78
C SER A 20 6.76 8.21 -11.64
N PRO A 21 6.24 8.79 -10.54
CA PRO A 21 4.82 9.05 -10.39
C PRO A 21 4.21 9.76 -11.60
N SER A 22 4.98 10.63 -12.28
CA SER A 22 4.60 11.28 -13.54
C SER A 22 4.41 10.30 -14.70
N SER A 23 5.27 9.28 -14.85
CA SER A 23 5.15 8.25 -15.90
C SER A 23 3.98 7.29 -15.67
N LEU A 24 3.64 7.01 -14.41
CA LEU A 24 2.43 6.24 -14.07
C LEU A 24 1.15 7.04 -14.34
N ILE A 25 1.16 8.35 -14.03
CA ILE A 25 0.07 9.26 -14.39
C ILE A 25 -0.06 9.38 -15.91
N GLU A 26 1.05 9.54 -16.66
CA GLU A 26 1.03 9.61 -18.12
C GLU A 26 0.48 8.34 -18.77
N MET A 27 0.85 7.17 -18.24
CA MET A 27 0.32 5.88 -18.72
C MET A 27 -1.19 5.75 -18.45
N VAL A 28 -1.68 6.26 -17.32
CA VAL A 28 -3.11 6.32 -16.97
C VAL A 28 -3.85 7.36 -17.82
N THR A 29 -3.25 8.51 -18.11
CA THR A 29 -3.87 9.56 -18.96
C THR A 29 -3.81 9.23 -20.45
N SER A 30 -2.80 8.49 -20.90
CA SER A 30 -2.65 8.04 -22.30
C SER A 30 -3.72 7.02 -22.70
N SER A 31 -4.22 6.22 -21.74
CA SER A 31 -5.36 5.31 -21.94
C SER A 31 -6.73 5.98 -21.75
N ALA A 32 -6.77 7.25 -21.34
CA ALA A 32 -7.99 8.03 -21.10
C ALA A 32 -8.04 9.27 -22.00
N GLY A 33 -7.95 9.06 -23.31
CA GLY A 33 -8.17 10.12 -24.31
C GLY A 33 -9.64 10.51 -24.39
N THR A 34 -10.14 11.30 -23.42
CA THR A 34 -11.31 12.22 -23.53
C THR A 34 -11.66 12.88 -22.18
N LEU A 35 -10.70 13.51 -21.48
CA LEU A 35 -11.02 14.48 -20.41
C LEU A 35 -9.98 15.61 -20.39
N HIS A 36 -9.99 16.45 -21.43
CA HIS A 36 -9.01 17.51 -21.64
C HIS A 36 -9.34 18.83 -20.89
N GLU A 37 -10.53 19.01 -20.32
CA GLU A 37 -10.94 20.32 -19.78
C GLU A 37 -10.74 20.51 -18.27
N GLY A 38 -10.27 19.49 -17.53
CA GLY A 38 -10.04 19.60 -16.08
C GLY A 38 -8.63 20.05 -15.66
N LEU A 39 -7.60 19.79 -16.48
CA LEU A 39 -6.20 19.99 -16.10
C LEU A 39 -5.65 21.40 -16.38
N TRP A 40 -6.37 22.22 -17.13
CA TRP A 40 -5.92 23.59 -17.44
C TRP A 40 -5.97 24.53 -16.22
N PHE A 41 -6.83 24.22 -15.24
CA PHE A 41 -7.05 25.10 -14.08
C PHE A 41 -5.99 24.95 -12.97
N LEU A 42 -5.32 23.80 -12.87
CA LEU A 42 -4.31 23.54 -11.82
C LEU A 42 -2.89 23.97 -12.20
N LYS A 43 -2.61 24.15 -13.49
CA LYS A 43 -1.27 24.57 -13.98
C LYS A 43 -1.02 26.09 -13.86
N ARG A 44 -2.07 26.89 -13.63
CA ARG A 44 -1.97 28.36 -13.55
C ARG A 44 -1.82 28.92 -12.12
N SER A 45 -1.96 28.08 -11.09
CA SER A 45 -1.93 28.53 -9.69
C SER A 45 -0.55 28.40 -9.02
N ALA A 46 0.50 28.00 -9.74
CA ALA A 46 1.79 27.61 -9.13
C ALA A 46 3.05 28.23 -9.78
N GLY A 47 2.93 29.32 -10.55
CA GLY A 47 4.10 29.95 -11.19
C GLY A 47 4.05 31.46 -11.13
N GLY A 48 4.59 32.03 -10.05
CA GLY A 48 4.96 33.44 -9.94
C GLY A 48 6.43 33.56 -9.58
N GLU A 49 7.16 34.31 -10.42
CA GLU A 49 8.41 35.08 -10.15
C GLU A 49 9.64 34.28 -9.64
N GLU A 50 10.90 34.50 -10.02
CA GLU A 50 11.70 35.53 -10.71
C GLU A 50 13.02 34.78 -11.08
N GLY A 51 13.80 35.11 -12.11
CA GLY A 51 14.56 36.36 -12.24
C GLY A 51 16.06 36.14 -11.95
N ILE A 52 16.85 36.07 -13.04
CA ILE A 52 18.21 36.62 -13.25
C ILE A 52 19.26 36.46 -12.14
N ARG A 53 20.41 35.85 -12.46
CA ARG A 53 21.69 36.24 -11.86
C ARG A 53 22.89 35.97 -12.76
N ASP A 54 23.60 37.06 -13.03
CA ASP A 54 24.95 37.14 -13.58
C ASP A 54 25.94 37.56 -12.47
N SER A 55 27.11 36.92 -12.49
CA SER A 55 28.48 37.41 -12.20
C SER A 55 28.85 38.47 -11.12
N VAL A 56 29.86 38.09 -10.31
CA VAL A 56 31.11 38.85 -9.97
C VAL A 56 31.26 39.72 -8.68
N SER A 57 32.37 39.41 -7.96
CA SER A 57 33.30 40.19 -7.10
C SER A 57 33.01 40.65 -5.65
N ARG A 58 33.87 40.13 -4.76
CA ARG A 58 34.73 40.77 -3.71
C ARG A 58 34.27 42.07 -3.01
N ASN A 59 34.17 42.06 -1.68
CA ASN A 59 35.18 42.57 -0.71
C ASN A 59 34.65 42.64 0.73
N ALA A 60 35.60 42.67 1.68
CA ALA A 60 35.47 42.60 3.13
C ALA A 60 34.99 43.90 3.82
N PHE A 61 34.37 43.79 5.01
CA PHE A 61 34.74 44.49 6.27
C PHE A 61 33.85 44.04 7.46
N ALA A 62 34.36 44.17 8.69
CA ALA A 62 33.83 43.63 9.95
C ALA A 62 32.94 44.64 10.75
N PRO A 63 32.70 44.51 12.08
CA PRO A 63 31.41 44.11 12.68
C PRO A 63 30.74 45.20 13.55
N GLY A 64 29.45 45.01 13.89
CA GLY A 64 28.72 45.87 14.84
C GLY A 64 27.57 45.14 15.56
N ARG A 65 27.50 45.33 16.89
CA ARG A 65 26.50 44.80 17.84
C ARG A 65 25.15 45.52 17.73
N GLU A 66 24.10 44.86 18.20
CA GLU A 66 22.80 45.33 18.79
C GLU A 66 21.68 44.38 18.32
N GLY A 67 20.67 43.97 19.08
CA GLY A 67 20.19 44.25 20.42
C GLY A 67 18.98 43.33 20.71
N LEU A 68 18.70 43.10 21.99
CA LEU A 68 17.62 42.24 22.49
C LEU A 68 16.22 42.80 22.20
N ALA A 69 15.44 42.16 21.32
CA ALA A 69 13.96 42.18 21.32
C ALA A 69 13.39 41.22 20.26
N SER A 70 13.26 39.92 20.53
CA SER A 70 12.73 38.97 19.52
C SER A 70 12.05 37.70 20.08
N THR A 71 11.80 37.62 21.40
CA THR A 71 11.35 36.37 22.02
C THR A 71 9.86 36.27 22.34
N CYS A 72 9.05 37.32 22.18
CA CYS A 72 7.62 37.27 22.56
C CYS A 72 6.67 36.87 21.41
N TRP A 73 7.02 37.06 20.13
CA TRP A 73 6.10 36.77 19.01
C TRP A 73 6.11 35.30 18.55
N LYS A 74 7.18 34.54 18.83
CA LYS A 74 7.32 33.15 18.34
C LYS A 74 6.49 32.12 19.12
N ALA A 75 5.90 32.48 20.26
CA ALA A 75 5.05 31.58 21.06
C ALA A 75 3.59 31.54 20.56
N GLY A 76 3.05 32.65 20.07
CA GLY A 76 1.66 32.73 19.58
C GLY A 76 1.40 32.00 18.26
N LEU A 77 2.40 31.94 17.37
CA LEU A 77 2.29 31.28 16.06
C LEU A 77 2.40 29.74 16.13
N LYS A 78 3.01 29.18 17.18
CA LYS A 78 3.05 27.72 17.41
C LYS A 78 1.74 27.18 17.99
N ALA A 79 1.04 27.98 18.80
CA ALA A 79 -0.23 27.57 19.42
C ALA A 79 -1.39 27.51 18.42
N SER A 80 -1.37 28.32 17.37
CA SER A 80 -2.39 28.34 16.30
C SER A 80 -2.18 27.26 15.24
N THR A 81 -0.95 26.85 14.98
CA THR A 81 -0.66 25.72 14.07
C THR A 81 -1.04 24.36 14.68
N LEU A 82 -0.87 24.17 15.99
CA LEU A 82 -1.27 22.94 16.68
C LEU A 82 -2.78 22.68 16.59
N ARG A 83 -3.62 23.71 16.75
CA ARG A 83 -5.09 23.57 16.67
C ARG A 83 -5.60 23.21 15.27
N ALA A 84 -4.95 23.66 14.20
CA ALA A 84 -5.36 23.35 12.84
C ALA A 84 -5.01 21.91 12.42
N VAL A 85 -3.92 21.34 12.96
CA VAL A 85 -3.51 19.95 12.71
C VAL A 85 -4.42 18.98 13.47
N ASP A 86 -4.80 19.32 14.70
CA ASP A 86 -5.73 18.52 15.50
C ASP A 86 -7.17 18.55 14.98
N LEU A 87 -7.60 19.66 14.36
CA LEU A 87 -8.92 19.76 13.72
C LEU A 87 -8.98 18.92 12.43
N LYS A 88 -7.91 18.87 11.64
CA LYS A 88 -7.81 17.98 10.46
C LYS A 88 -7.74 16.50 10.85
N ALA A 89 -7.03 16.17 11.92
CA ALA A 89 -7.00 14.81 12.46
C ALA A 89 -8.36 14.38 13.02
N SER A 90 -9.11 15.30 13.63
CA SER A 90 -10.46 15.05 14.16
C SER A 90 -11.51 14.92 13.07
N LEU A 91 -11.42 15.69 11.97
CA LEU A 91 -12.32 15.56 10.82
C LEU A 91 -12.11 14.22 10.08
N LEU A 92 -10.85 13.78 9.95
CA LEU A 92 -10.49 12.44 9.45
C LEU A 92 -11.02 11.33 10.38
N GLY A 93 -11.07 11.58 11.69
CA GLY A 93 -11.62 10.64 12.69
C GLY A 93 -13.15 10.49 12.63
N VAL A 94 -13.90 11.57 12.41
CA VAL A 94 -15.38 11.52 12.40
C VAL A 94 -15.93 10.97 11.07
N VAL A 95 -15.30 11.29 9.95
CA VAL A 95 -15.57 10.63 8.66
C VAL A 95 -15.13 9.16 8.69
N SER A 96 -14.10 8.84 9.49
CA SER A 96 -13.62 7.48 9.69
C SER A 96 -14.60 6.59 10.42
N VAL A 97 -15.34 7.03 11.45
CA VAL A 97 -16.20 6.11 12.23
C VAL A 97 -17.50 5.76 11.52
N GLY A 98 -18.21 6.75 10.95
CA GLY A 98 -19.42 6.49 10.14
C GLY A 98 -19.11 5.70 8.87
N GLY A 99 -18.00 6.03 8.20
CA GLY A 99 -17.45 5.26 7.10
C GLY A 99 -17.01 3.86 7.51
N LEU A 100 -16.38 3.67 8.68
CA LEU A 100 -16.00 2.35 9.19
C LEU A 100 -17.22 1.48 9.45
N ILE A 101 -18.28 2.03 10.05
CA ILE A 101 -19.48 1.28 10.40
C ILE A 101 -20.23 0.90 9.13
N ALA A 102 -20.41 1.81 8.18
CA ALA A 102 -21.01 1.51 6.89
C ALA A 102 -20.18 0.45 6.12
N THR A 103 -18.85 0.62 6.09
CA THR A 103 -17.93 -0.35 5.48
C THR A 103 -17.97 -1.70 6.19
N ALA A 104 -18.03 -1.75 7.52
CA ALA A 104 -18.11 -2.98 8.30
C ALA A 104 -19.47 -3.68 8.11
N THR A 105 -20.55 -2.91 7.99
CA THR A 105 -21.90 -3.44 7.74
C THR A 105 -22.01 -4.01 6.33
N GLN A 106 -21.46 -3.31 5.33
CA GLN A 106 -21.37 -3.79 3.96
C GLN A 106 -20.40 -4.98 3.84
N ALA A 107 -19.34 -5.01 4.67
CA ALA A 107 -18.40 -6.12 4.74
C ALA A 107 -18.97 -7.39 5.38
N ALA A 108 -20.07 -7.28 6.12
CA ALA A 108 -20.81 -8.44 6.61
C ALA A 108 -21.62 -9.14 5.51
N LEU A 109 -21.84 -8.48 4.37
CA LEU A 109 -22.55 -9.02 3.23
C LEU A 109 -21.59 -9.82 2.34
N SER A 110 -22.11 -10.84 1.66
CA SER A 110 -21.38 -11.55 0.60
C SER A 110 -21.81 -11.00 -0.76
N PRO A 111 -20.91 -11.00 -1.77
CA PRO A 111 -21.26 -10.58 -3.12
C PRO A 111 -22.43 -11.43 -3.63
N ARG A 112 -23.49 -10.76 -4.14
CA ARG A 112 -24.68 -11.41 -4.71
C ARG A 112 -24.90 -11.00 -6.16
N GLY A 113 -25.27 -11.96 -6.99
CA GLY A 113 -25.58 -11.72 -8.41
C GLY A 113 -24.36 -11.38 -9.27
N PRO A 114 -24.57 -11.09 -10.55
CA PRO A 114 -23.50 -10.99 -11.57
C PRO A 114 -22.65 -9.71 -11.49
N GLY A 115 -22.98 -8.75 -10.63
CA GLY A 115 -22.30 -7.45 -10.55
C GLY A 115 -22.87 -6.42 -11.53
N THR A 116 -22.52 -5.15 -11.32
CA THR A 116 -23.02 -3.98 -12.07
C THR A 116 -22.02 -3.44 -13.11
N CYS A 117 -20.78 -3.92 -13.09
CA CYS A 117 -19.75 -3.58 -14.07
C CYS A 117 -19.88 -4.40 -15.38
N ASP A 118 -19.05 -4.08 -16.38
CA ASP A 118 -18.93 -4.77 -17.68
C ASP A 118 -20.15 -4.62 -18.61
N ARG A 119 -20.67 -3.40 -18.72
CA ARG A 119 -21.90 -3.08 -19.47
C ARG A 119 -21.74 -3.21 -20.99
N ASN A 120 -20.51 -3.01 -21.47
CA ASN A 120 -20.16 -3.08 -22.89
C ASN A 120 -18.78 -3.73 -23.08
N MET A 121 -18.40 -4.01 -24.33
CA MET A 121 -17.11 -4.64 -24.63
C MET A 121 -15.91 -3.78 -24.24
N CYS A 122 -16.02 -2.45 -24.32
CA CYS A 122 -14.94 -1.55 -23.92
C CYS A 122 -14.65 -1.69 -22.41
N GLU A 123 -15.68 -1.59 -21.57
CA GLU A 123 -15.54 -1.78 -20.12
C GLU A 123 -14.94 -3.14 -19.76
N ARG A 124 -15.36 -4.21 -20.44
CA ARG A 124 -14.80 -5.55 -20.24
C ARG A 124 -13.32 -5.60 -20.56
N CYS A 125 -12.94 -5.12 -21.74
CA CYS A 125 -11.55 -5.05 -22.15
C CYS A 125 -10.72 -4.22 -21.17
N CYS A 126 -11.24 -3.07 -20.71
CA CYS A 126 -10.58 -2.24 -19.71
C CYS A 126 -10.44 -2.95 -18.36
N ASN A 127 -11.49 -3.62 -17.87
CA ASN A 127 -11.43 -4.34 -16.59
C ASN A 127 -10.45 -5.51 -16.63
N ILE A 128 -10.45 -6.32 -17.71
CA ILE A 128 -9.47 -7.39 -17.92
C ILE A 128 -8.04 -6.83 -17.98
N THR A 129 -7.84 -5.76 -18.76
CA THR A 129 -6.52 -5.14 -18.93
C THR A 129 -6.00 -4.58 -17.60
N THR A 130 -6.88 -3.95 -16.83
CA THR A 130 -6.54 -3.37 -15.52
C THR A 130 -6.37 -4.43 -14.42
N SER A 131 -6.62 -5.72 -14.69
CA SER A 131 -6.22 -6.84 -13.81
C SER A 131 -4.73 -7.22 -13.96
N ILE A 132 -4.07 -6.87 -15.09
CA ILE A 132 -2.67 -7.21 -15.37
C ILE A 132 -1.69 -6.69 -14.29
N PRO A 133 -1.82 -5.45 -13.77
CA PRO A 133 -0.95 -4.96 -12.71
C PRO A 133 -0.85 -5.85 -11.47
N TYR A 134 -1.92 -6.58 -11.10
CA TYR A 134 -1.86 -7.54 -9.99
C TYR A 134 -0.92 -8.72 -10.28
N VAL A 135 -0.98 -9.25 -11.51
CA VAL A 135 -0.10 -10.33 -11.97
C VAL A 135 1.35 -9.86 -11.98
N VAL A 136 1.61 -8.67 -12.52
CA VAL A 136 2.95 -8.07 -12.54
C VAL A 136 3.47 -7.88 -11.12
N CYS A 137 2.66 -7.33 -10.22
CA CYS A 137 3.00 -7.15 -8.82
C CYS A 137 3.29 -8.49 -8.12
N GLY A 138 2.48 -9.52 -8.36
CA GLY A 138 2.66 -10.85 -7.79
C GLY A 138 3.95 -11.53 -8.29
N CYS A 139 4.21 -11.47 -9.60
CA CYS A 139 5.46 -11.96 -10.19
C CYS A 139 6.69 -11.23 -9.65
N HIS A 140 6.62 -9.91 -9.50
CA HIS A 140 7.68 -9.12 -8.87
C HIS A 140 7.91 -9.59 -7.42
N ALA A 141 6.85 -9.72 -6.62
CA ALA A 141 6.95 -10.21 -5.24
C ALA A 141 7.60 -11.60 -5.16
N MET A 142 7.18 -12.57 -5.98
CA MET A 142 7.77 -13.92 -5.98
C MET A 142 9.27 -13.93 -6.27
N ARG A 143 9.75 -13.01 -7.13
CA ARG A 143 11.16 -12.88 -7.48
C ARG A 143 11.99 -12.17 -6.40
N HIS A 144 11.41 -11.19 -5.71
CA HIS A 144 12.14 -10.29 -4.81
C HIS A 144 11.86 -10.50 -3.31
N ARG A 145 11.02 -11.46 -2.92
CA ARG A 145 10.80 -11.83 -1.51
C ARG A 145 11.72 -12.98 -1.09
N CYS A 146 12.28 -12.85 0.10
CA CYS A 146 13.18 -13.86 0.66
C CYS A 146 12.43 -14.91 1.48
N THR A 147 11.28 -14.56 2.06
CA THR A 147 10.51 -15.48 2.91
C THR A 147 9.52 -16.32 2.11
N ALA A 148 9.24 -17.54 2.59
CA ALA A 148 8.22 -18.39 1.99
C ALA A 148 6.83 -17.71 2.02
N SER A 149 6.46 -17.08 3.14
CA SER A 149 5.20 -16.33 3.27
C SER A 149 5.12 -15.14 2.32
N GLY A 150 6.21 -14.39 2.13
CA GLY A 150 6.28 -13.32 1.14
C GLY A 150 6.09 -13.81 -0.29
N LYS A 151 6.69 -14.95 -0.65
CA LYS A 151 6.49 -15.59 -1.96
C LYS A 151 5.06 -16.11 -2.15
N THR A 152 4.48 -16.72 -1.11
CA THR A 152 3.09 -17.18 -1.13
C THR A 152 2.12 -16.02 -1.29
N TRP A 153 2.35 -14.87 -0.64
CA TRP A 153 1.58 -13.66 -0.89
C TRP A 153 1.73 -13.19 -2.35
N GLY A 154 2.95 -13.18 -2.90
CA GLY A 154 3.18 -12.86 -4.31
C GLY A 154 2.40 -13.77 -5.27
N ALA A 155 2.42 -15.08 -5.04
CA ALA A 155 1.63 -16.05 -5.80
C ALA A 155 0.12 -15.80 -5.69
N SER A 156 -0.35 -15.42 -4.50
CA SER A 156 -1.77 -15.09 -4.30
C SER A 156 -2.23 -13.87 -5.09
N MET A 157 -1.35 -12.88 -5.27
CA MET A 157 -1.66 -11.70 -6.11
C MET A 157 -1.74 -12.03 -7.60
N VAL A 158 -0.94 -13.00 -8.07
CA VAL A 158 -1.12 -13.58 -9.42
C VAL A 158 -2.50 -14.23 -9.53
N GLY A 159 -2.90 -14.99 -8.50
CA GLY A 159 -4.23 -15.58 -8.42
C GLY A 159 -5.36 -14.55 -8.51
N VAL A 160 -5.26 -13.43 -7.78
CA VAL A 160 -6.22 -12.31 -7.85
C VAL A 160 -6.32 -11.74 -9.27
N GLY A 161 -5.18 -11.50 -9.93
CA GLY A 161 -5.19 -11.00 -11.31
C GLY A 161 -5.91 -11.94 -12.29
N PHE A 162 -5.69 -13.25 -12.16
CA PHE A 162 -6.39 -14.24 -12.99
C PHE A 162 -7.88 -14.36 -12.64
N ALA A 163 -8.23 -14.39 -11.36
CA ALA A 163 -9.63 -14.49 -10.93
C ALA A 163 -10.45 -13.28 -11.37
N SER A 164 -9.88 -12.08 -11.25
CA SER A 164 -10.46 -10.83 -11.77
C SER A 164 -10.65 -10.90 -13.29
N ALA A 165 -9.64 -11.32 -14.05
CA ALA A 165 -9.76 -11.48 -15.50
C ALA A 165 -10.82 -12.52 -15.91
N ILE A 166 -10.93 -13.64 -15.18
CA ILE A 166 -11.99 -14.65 -15.37
C ILE A 166 -13.36 -14.05 -15.11
N PHE A 167 -13.53 -13.28 -14.03
CA PHE A 167 -14.78 -12.60 -13.73
C PHE A 167 -15.19 -11.63 -14.84
N HIS A 168 -14.31 -10.72 -15.25
CA HIS A 168 -14.64 -9.73 -16.29
C HIS A 168 -14.81 -10.35 -17.68
N GLY A 169 -14.10 -11.45 -17.96
CA GLY A 169 -14.27 -12.26 -19.18
C GLY A 169 -15.50 -13.17 -19.19
N SER A 170 -16.20 -13.33 -18.06
CA SER A 170 -17.33 -14.25 -17.94
C SER A 170 -18.69 -13.66 -18.35
N TYR A 171 -19.61 -14.55 -18.75
CA TYR A 171 -20.96 -14.24 -19.22
C TYR A 171 -22.01 -15.17 -18.62
N GLY A 172 -23.29 -14.77 -18.71
CA GLY A 172 -24.43 -15.59 -18.33
C GLY A 172 -24.41 -16.03 -16.86
N SER A 173 -24.87 -17.26 -16.59
CA SER A 173 -24.92 -17.83 -15.24
C SER A 173 -23.53 -18.07 -14.63
N PHE A 174 -22.48 -18.24 -15.45
CA PHE A 174 -21.11 -18.41 -14.97
C PHE A 174 -20.55 -17.13 -14.33
N ARG A 175 -21.08 -15.96 -14.70
CA ARG A 175 -20.58 -14.68 -14.21
C ARG A 175 -20.68 -14.50 -12.70
N GLU A 176 -21.76 -14.99 -12.10
CA GLU A 176 -21.91 -14.94 -10.65
C GLU A 176 -20.83 -15.78 -9.94
N TRP A 177 -20.49 -16.95 -10.49
CA TRP A 177 -19.41 -17.78 -9.96
C TRP A 177 -18.04 -17.13 -10.15
N GLY A 178 -17.79 -16.54 -11.32
CA GLY A 178 -16.59 -15.74 -11.58
C GLY A 178 -16.41 -14.64 -10.54
N ARG A 179 -17.47 -13.86 -10.27
CA ARG A 179 -17.45 -12.79 -9.26
C ARG A 179 -17.16 -13.32 -7.85
N ARG A 180 -17.77 -14.44 -7.46
CA ARG A 180 -17.51 -15.07 -6.16
C ARG A 180 -16.05 -15.50 -6.04
N MET A 181 -15.52 -16.16 -7.07
CA MET A 181 -14.11 -16.56 -7.10
C MET A 181 -13.18 -15.37 -6.96
N ASP A 182 -13.42 -14.27 -7.68
CA ASP A 182 -12.63 -13.05 -7.57
C ASP A 182 -12.58 -12.55 -6.12
N PHE A 183 -13.73 -12.35 -5.46
CA PHE A 183 -13.77 -11.93 -4.07
C PHE A 183 -13.16 -12.93 -3.08
N TRP A 184 -13.32 -14.24 -3.31
CA TRP A 184 -12.67 -15.24 -2.50
C TRP A 184 -11.15 -15.18 -2.64
N THR A 185 -10.62 -14.97 -3.84
CA THR A 185 -9.18 -14.83 -4.04
C THR A 185 -8.63 -13.56 -3.42
N ILE A 186 -9.33 -12.42 -3.49
CA ILE A 186 -8.95 -11.18 -2.80
C ILE A 186 -8.88 -11.42 -1.28
N SER A 187 -9.92 -12.05 -0.71
CA SER A 187 -9.96 -12.41 0.71
C SER A 187 -8.84 -13.36 1.11
N ALA A 188 -8.57 -14.39 0.31
CA ALA A 188 -7.48 -15.32 0.53
C ALA A 188 -6.10 -14.62 0.46
N ALA A 189 -5.89 -13.77 -0.54
CA ALA A 189 -4.66 -12.99 -0.68
C ALA A 189 -4.44 -12.05 0.52
N SER A 190 -5.50 -11.45 1.07
CA SER A 190 -5.42 -10.61 2.27
C SER A 190 -4.98 -11.40 3.52
N ASN A 191 -5.40 -12.67 3.66
CA ASN A 191 -4.91 -13.55 4.73
C ASN A 191 -3.42 -13.87 4.58
N LEU A 192 -3.00 -14.18 3.35
CA LEU A 192 -1.59 -14.50 3.06
C LEU A 192 -0.69 -13.28 3.20
N MET A 193 -1.20 -12.10 2.88
CA MET A 193 -0.56 -10.81 3.17
C MET A 193 -0.32 -10.65 4.67
N THR A 194 -1.35 -10.82 5.50
CA THR A 194 -1.21 -10.73 6.96
C THR A 194 -0.24 -11.78 7.49
N ARG A 195 -0.26 -13.02 6.98
CA ARG A 195 0.73 -14.05 7.33
C ARG A 195 2.17 -13.59 7.03
N ALA A 196 2.38 -12.96 5.87
CA ALA A 196 3.69 -12.46 5.46
C ALA A 196 4.14 -11.25 6.30
N LEU A 197 3.20 -10.38 6.67
CA LEU A 197 3.48 -9.20 7.49
C LEU A 197 3.66 -9.52 8.97
N PHE A 198 3.00 -10.53 9.51
CA PHE A 198 3.01 -10.87 10.93
C PHE A 198 3.57 -12.28 11.15
N PRO A 199 4.89 -12.47 11.00
CA PRO A 199 5.52 -13.79 11.05
C PRO A 199 5.36 -14.51 12.40
N GLY A 200 5.16 -13.76 13.49
CA GLY A 200 4.90 -14.31 14.82
C GLY A 200 3.47 -14.82 15.03
N VAL A 201 2.54 -14.56 14.11
CA VAL A 201 1.16 -15.04 14.20
C VAL A 201 1.10 -16.52 13.76
N PRO A 202 0.45 -17.42 14.53
CA PRO A 202 0.32 -18.82 14.18
C PRO A 202 -0.39 -19.04 12.83
N ALA A 203 0.02 -20.08 12.10
CA ALA A 203 -0.60 -20.44 10.81
C ALA A 203 -2.09 -20.80 10.92
N SER A 204 -2.55 -21.25 12.10
CA SER A 204 -3.95 -21.54 12.37
C SER A 204 -4.85 -20.31 12.25
N VAL A 205 -4.36 -19.11 12.57
CA VAL A 205 -5.11 -17.85 12.40
C VAL A 205 -5.37 -17.58 10.92
N THR A 206 -4.34 -17.76 10.09
CA THR A 206 -4.47 -17.67 8.62
C THR A 206 -5.43 -18.73 8.09
N ALA A 207 -5.32 -19.98 8.56
CA ALA A 207 -6.20 -21.07 8.15
C ALA A 207 -7.67 -20.77 8.53
N ALA A 208 -7.93 -20.26 9.74
CA ALA A 208 -9.26 -19.85 10.16
C ALA A 208 -9.84 -18.75 9.26
N GLY A 209 -9.04 -17.73 8.91
CA GLY A 209 -9.46 -16.69 7.96
C GLY A 209 -9.76 -17.22 6.56
N MET A 210 -9.01 -18.22 6.09
CA MET A 210 -9.30 -18.92 4.82
C MET A 210 -10.62 -19.70 4.87
N LEU A 211 -10.91 -20.38 5.98
CA LEU A 211 -12.18 -21.11 6.16
C LEU A 211 -13.40 -20.17 6.20
N VAL A 212 -13.24 -18.94 6.66
CA VAL A 212 -14.31 -17.92 6.69
C VAL A 212 -14.53 -17.25 5.33
N THR A 213 -13.51 -17.26 4.46
CA THR A 213 -13.52 -16.60 3.15
C THR A 213 -14.75 -16.92 2.28
N PRO A 214 -15.20 -18.18 2.09
CA PRO A 214 -16.37 -18.46 1.26
C PRO A 214 -17.68 -17.86 1.80
N PHE A 215 -17.75 -17.56 3.09
CA PHE A 215 -18.97 -17.09 3.75
C PHE A 215 -19.00 -15.58 3.97
N LYS A 216 -17.85 -14.96 4.27
CA LYS A 216 -17.71 -13.54 4.63
C LYS A 216 -16.42 -12.91 4.03
N PRO A 217 -16.24 -12.92 2.69
CA PRO A 217 -14.98 -12.49 2.07
C PRO A 217 -14.66 -11.01 2.32
N PHE A 218 -15.66 -10.13 2.37
CA PHE A 218 -15.43 -8.72 2.63
C PHE A 218 -14.96 -8.45 4.07
N LEU A 219 -15.58 -9.09 5.07
CA LEU A 219 -15.15 -8.95 6.47
C LEU A 219 -13.71 -9.41 6.65
N VAL A 220 -13.36 -10.56 6.08
CA VAL A 220 -12.01 -11.11 6.13
C VAL A 220 -11.00 -10.15 5.48
N SER A 221 -11.33 -9.63 4.30
CA SER A 221 -10.50 -8.64 3.60
C SER A 221 -10.35 -7.36 4.41
N PHE A 222 -11.45 -6.85 4.98
CA PHE A 222 -11.47 -5.63 5.78
C PHE A 222 -10.57 -5.73 7.03
N VAL A 223 -10.69 -6.83 7.79
CA VAL A 223 -9.87 -7.05 9.00
C VAL A 223 -8.39 -7.13 8.64
N ASN A 224 -8.04 -7.92 7.61
CA ASN A 224 -6.65 -8.08 7.18
C ASN A 224 -6.06 -6.77 6.62
N SER A 225 -6.81 -6.03 5.81
CA SER A 225 -6.38 -4.72 5.29
C SER A 225 -6.20 -3.69 6.40
N THR A 226 -7.08 -3.68 7.40
CA THR A 226 -6.94 -2.79 8.57
C THR A 226 -5.68 -3.11 9.37
N ALA A 227 -5.41 -4.40 9.61
CA ALA A 227 -4.19 -4.83 10.30
C ALA A 227 -2.93 -4.44 9.52
N MET A 228 -2.94 -4.62 8.19
CA MET A 228 -1.86 -4.19 7.32
C MET A 228 -1.65 -2.67 7.36
N GLU A 229 -2.70 -1.85 7.28
CA GLU A 229 -2.58 -0.39 7.29
C GLU A 229 -2.01 0.13 8.62
N ILE A 230 -2.47 -0.42 9.75
CA ILE A 230 -1.91 -0.09 11.08
C ILE A 230 -0.42 -0.43 11.12
N LYS A 231 -0.03 -1.58 10.56
CA LYS A 231 1.38 -1.98 10.49
C LYS A 231 2.18 -1.07 9.56
N PHE A 232 1.64 -0.69 8.40
CA PHE A 232 2.30 0.20 7.46
C PHE A 232 2.55 1.57 8.09
N LEU A 233 1.54 2.12 8.76
CA LEU A 233 1.65 3.37 9.52
C LEU A 233 2.70 3.27 10.63
N ALA A 234 2.70 2.19 11.42
CA ALA A 234 3.68 1.98 12.47
C ALA A 234 5.12 1.88 11.91
N ALA A 235 5.29 1.16 10.80
CA ALA A 235 6.57 1.04 10.11
C ALA A 235 7.03 2.38 9.53
N ALA A 236 6.14 3.16 8.90
CA ALA A 236 6.45 4.48 8.34
C ALA A 236 6.80 5.55 9.39
N ARG A 237 6.34 5.39 10.64
CA ARG A 237 6.81 6.21 11.77
C ARG A 237 8.26 5.92 12.14
N ARG A 238 8.66 4.64 12.10
CA ARG A 238 10.01 4.17 12.48
C ARG A 238 11.03 4.31 11.34
N ASN A 239 10.60 4.04 10.11
CA ASN A 239 11.43 4.07 8.91
C ASN A 239 10.94 5.18 7.95
N PRO A 240 11.66 6.32 7.86
CA PRO A 240 11.28 7.42 6.98
C PRO A 240 11.14 7.03 5.49
N LYS A 241 11.83 5.98 5.03
CA LYS A 241 11.76 5.50 3.64
C LYS A 241 10.37 4.97 3.27
N LEU A 242 9.56 4.56 4.25
CA LEU A 242 8.22 4.03 4.04
C LEU A 242 7.12 5.10 4.00
N ARG A 243 7.43 6.37 4.35
CA ARG A 243 6.41 7.43 4.41
C ARG A 243 5.79 7.75 3.05
N GLY A 244 6.60 7.79 2.00
CA GLY A 244 6.13 8.00 0.62
C GLY A 244 5.19 6.87 0.18
N PRO A 245 5.67 5.60 0.19
CA PRO A 245 4.84 4.44 -0.12
C PRO A 245 3.55 4.36 0.71
N GLN A 246 3.60 4.62 2.02
CA GLN A 246 2.41 4.58 2.88
C GLN A 246 1.40 5.68 2.51
N ARG A 247 1.84 6.91 2.23
CA ARG A 247 0.91 7.99 1.82
C ARG A 247 0.25 7.68 0.48
N LEU A 248 1.02 7.14 -0.46
CA LEU A 248 0.49 6.70 -1.75
C LEU A 248 -0.53 5.56 -1.54
N HIS A 249 -0.17 4.56 -0.72
CA HIS A 249 -1.07 3.47 -0.34
C HIS A 249 -2.41 3.99 0.18
N ALA A 250 -2.38 4.83 1.23
CA ALA A 250 -3.57 5.36 1.86
C ALA A 250 -4.41 6.21 0.90
N THR A 251 -3.77 7.02 0.06
CA THR A 251 -4.47 7.83 -0.96
C THR A 251 -5.18 6.93 -1.98
N CYS A 252 -4.48 5.93 -2.50
CA CYS A 252 -5.06 4.95 -3.43
C CYS A 252 -6.20 4.16 -2.80
N CYS A 253 -6.07 3.73 -1.53
CA CYS A 253 -7.14 3.03 -0.81
C CYS A 253 -8.37 3.92 -0.60
N LEU A 254 -8.19 5.19 -0.22
CA LEU A 254 -9.30 6.12 -0.03
C LEU A 254 -10.02 6.43 -1.34
N LEU A 255 -9.27 6.78 -2.39
CA LEU A 255 -9.86 7.04 -3.71
C LEU A 255 -10.50 5.78 -4.30
N GLY A 256 -9.87 4.62 -4.08
CA GLY A 256 -10.40 3.36 -4.49
C GLY A 256 -11.74 3.09 -3.81
N LEU A 257 -11.80 3.18 -2.48
CA LEU A 257 -13.06 2.96 -1.75
C LEU A 257 -14.15 3.92 -2.23
N GLY A 258 -13.77 5.16 -2.57
CA GLY A 258 -14.65 6.12 -3.23
C GLY A 258 -15.15 5.65 -4.60
N ALA A 259 -14.26 5.12 -5.46
CA ALA A 259 -14.64 4.54 -6.75
C ALA A 259 -15.58 3.32 -6.59
N PHE A 260 -15.29 2.44 -5.64
CA PHE A 260 -16.13 1.28 -5.33
C PHE A 260 -17.53 1.71 -4.86
N ALA A 261 -17.62 2.68 -3.95
CA ALA A 261 -18.91 3.23 -3.52
C ALA A 261 -19.65 3.98 -4.64
N LEU A 262 -18.90 4.66 -5.52
CA LEU A 262 -19.46 5.38 -6.66
C LEU A 262 -20.07 4.42 -7.69
N GLU A 263 -19.49 3.24 -7.89
CA GLU A 263 -20.06 2.20 -8.75
C GLU A 263 -21.44 1.73 -8.25
N ASP A 264 -21.59 1.56 -6.93
CA ASP A 264 -22.89 1.20 -6.33
C ASP A 264 -23.91 2.35 -6.43
N TRP A 265 -23.47 3.60 -6.24
CA TRP A 265 -24.36 4.77 -6.26
C TRP A 265 -24.76 5.22 -7.68
N LYS A 266 -23.83 5.12 -8.63
CA LYS A 266 -23.98 5.54 -10.04
C LYS A 266 -23.49 4.43 -10.97
N PRO A 267 -24.24 3.33 -11.09
CA PRO A 267 -23.81 2.16 -11.86
C PRO A 267 -23.66 2.47 -13.36
N ASP A 268 -24.30 3.51 -13.88
CA ASP A 268 -24.21 3.93 -15.29
C ASP A 268 -22.93 4.70 -15.62
N LEU A 269 -22.11 5.07 -14.62
CA LEU A 269 -20.87 5.78 -14.86
C LEU A 269 -19.81 4.80 -15.43
N PRO A 270 -19.33 4.98 -16.67
CA PRO A 270 -18.46 4.01 -17.30
C PRO A 270 -17.07 4.03 -16.66
N LEU A 271 -16.37 2.88 -16.76
CA LEU A 271 -14.96 2.71 -16.38
C LEU A 271 -14.62 2.93 -14.88
N VAL A 272 -15.59 3.17 -14.01
CA VAL A 272 -15.36 3.34 -12.56
C VAL A 272 -14.67 2.10 -11.97
N HIS A 273 -15.09 0.90 -12.39
CA HIS A 273 -14.46 -0.34 -11.96
C HIS A 273 -12.99 -0.46 -12.38
N SER A 274 -12.66 -0.02 -13.61
CA SER A 274 -11.29 -0.03 -14.12
C SER A 274 -10.41 0.95 -13.34
N VAL A 275 -10.97 2.10 -12.95
CA VAL A 275 -10.29 3.06 -12.05
C VAL A 275 -10.05 2.43 -10.67
N TRP A 276 -11.04 1.72 -10.12
CA TRP A 276 -10.88 0.95 -8.89
C TRP A 276 -9.72 -0.04 -9.00
N HIS A 277 -9.64 -0.83 -10.08
CA HIS A 277 -8.51 -1.76 -10.32
C HIS A 277 -7.16 -1.07 -10.33
N LEU A 278 -7.02 0.07 -11.02
CA LEU A 278 -5.75 0.80 -11.10
C LEU A 278 -5.33 1.36 -9.73
N LEU A 279 -6.27 1.92 -8.97
CA LEU A 279 -6.01 2.44 -7.63
C LEU A 279 -5.63 1.33 -6.66
N SER A 280 -6.41 0.25 -6.62
CA SER A 280 -6.18 -0.87 -5.71
C SER A 280 -4.92 -1.67 -6.06
N SER A 281 -4.61 -1.91 -7.34
CA SER A 281 -3.34 -2.53 -7.74
C SER A 281 -2.13 -1.65 -7.42
N THR A 282 -2.25 -0.33 -7.55
CA THR A 282 -1.21 0.61 -7.10
C THR A 282 -1.02 0.54 -5.59
N ALA A 283 -2.11 0.51 -4.82
CA ALA A 283 -2.05 0.31 -3.37
C ALA A 283 -1.36 -1.02 -3.02
N VAL A 284 -1.70 -2.12 -3.69
CA VAL A 284 -1.04 -3.42 -3.50
C VAL A 284 0.46 -3.34 -3.82
N ALA A 285 0.86 -2.67 -4.89
CA ALA A 285 2.27 -2.54 -5.26
C ALA A 285 3.09 -1.90 -4.14
N THR A 286 2.54 -0.91 -3.42
CA THR A 286 3.23 -0.27 -2.29
C THR A 286 3.47 -1.21 -1.10
N ILE A 287 2.69 -2.28 -0.94
CA ILE A 287 2.84 -3.27 0.14
C ILE A 287 4.18 -4.02 0.01
N ASN A 288 4.76 -4.10 -1.20
CA ASN A 288 6.11 -4.62 -1.38
C ASN A 288 7.17 -3.82 -0.59
N HIS A 289 6.99 -2.52 -0.38
CA HIS A 289 7.92 -1.75 0.46
C HIS A 289 7.81 -2.17 1.92
N LEU A 290 6.58 -2.33 2.42
CA LEU A 290 6.34 -2.78 3.78
C LEU A 290 6.88 -4.20 4.02
N LEU A 291 6.63 -5.12 3.09
CA LEU A 291 7.14 -6.48 3.20
C LEU A 291 8.67 -6.52 3.20
N ALA A 292 9.33 -5.69 2.39
CA ALA A 292 10.80 -5.65 2.37
C ALA A 292 11.36 -5.19 3.71
N ASP A 293 10.72 -4.18 4.33
CA ASP A 293 11.08 -3.72 5.66
C ASP A 293 10.87 -4.82 6.72
N VAL A 294 9.73 -5.53 6.69
CA VAL A 294 9.46 -6.65 7.61
C VAL A 294 10.50 -7.75 7.48
N GLU A 295 10.82 -8.19 6.26
CA GLU A 295 11.81 -9.25 6.02
C GLU A 295 13.21 -8.83 6.49
N GLU A 296 13.58 -7.56 6.30
CA GLU A 296 14.85 -7.04 6.79
C GLU A 296 14.89 -6.97 8.32
N GLN A 297 13.82 -6.50 8.98
CA GLN A 297 13.73 -6.52 10.44
C GLN A 297 13.83 -7.94 11.00
N GLN A 298 13.18 -8.93 10.34
CA GLN A 298 13.30 -10.33 10.74
C GLN A 298 14.74 -10.83 10.63
N ARG A 299 15.43 -10.50 9.54
CA ARG A 299 16.84 -10.87 9.34
C ARG A 299 17.74 -10.28 10.41
N LEU A 300 17.57 -9.00 10.73
CA LEU A 300 18.34 -8.32 11.78
C LEU A 300 18.11 -8.97 13.16
N MET A 301 16.86 -9.29 13.51
CA MET A 301 16.56 -10.00 14.76
C MET A 301 17.18 -11.40 14.81
N GLN A 302 17.22 -12.12 13.69
CA GLN A 302 17.89 -13.43 13.62
C GLN A 302 19.39 -13.32 13.83
N VAL A 303 20.06 -12.34 13.19
CA VAL A 303 21.50 -12.11 13.37
C VAL A 303 21.83 -11.77 14.82
N GLN A 304 21.08 -10.85 15.43
CA GLN A 304 21.27 -10.45 16.84
C GLN A 304 21.00 -11.61 17.81
N GLY A 305 19.97 -12.41 17.56
CA GLY A 305 19.67 -13.58 18.38
C GLY A 305 20.72 -14.69 18.28
N VAL A 306 21.36 -14.84 17.11
CA VAL A 306 22.50 -15.74 16.92
C VAL A 306 23.73 -15.23 17.66
N GLU A 307 23.98 -13.92 17.67
CA GLU A 307 25.14 -13.31 18.35
C GLU A 307 25.04 -13.37 19.89
N GLN A 308 23.82 -13.30 20.44
CA GLN A 308 23.60 -13.41 21.90
C GLN A 308 23.70 -14.85 22.43
N ARG A 309 23.45 -15.87 21.58
CA ARG A 309 23.48 -17.29 21.98
C ARG A 309 24.86 -17.82 22.43
N PRO A 310 25.99 -17.51 21.77
CA PRO A 310 27.30 -18.00 22.20
C PRO A 310 27.79 -17.34 23.50
N GLN A 311 27.31 -16.14 23.86
CA GLN A 311 27.72 -15.52 25.13
C GLN A 311 27.07 -16.16 26.36
N LEU A 312 25.83 -16.65 26.25
CA LEU A 312 25.11 -17.30 27.35
C LEU A 312 25.65 -18.71 27.68
N VAL A 313 26.31 -19.39 26.74
CA VAL A 313 26.85 -20.75 26.96
C VAL A 313 28.23 -20.73 27.64
N VAL A 314 28.97 -19.62 27.57
CA VAL A 314 30.33 -19.52 28.17
C VAL A 314 30.29 -19.18 29.66
N GLN A 315 29.12 -18.81 30.22
CA GLN A 315 29.00 -18.38 31.62
C GLN A 315 28.41 -19.44 32.56
N MET A 316 28.46 -20.72 32.20
CA MET A 316 28.27 -21.84 33.13
C MET A 316 29.62 -22.51 33.39
N GLN A 317 30.50 -21.83 34.14
CA GLN A 317 31.63 -22.49 34.77
C GLN A 317 31.10 -23.32 35.96
N PRO A 318 31.42 -24.62 36.04
CA PRO A 318 30.99 -25.44 37.17
C PRO A 318 31.64 -24.88 38.44
N LEU A 319 30.79 -24.58 39.42
CA LEU A 319 31.22 -24.36 40.80
C LEU A 319 31.96 -25.62 41.24
N GLN A 320 33.29 -25.56 41.32
CA GLN A 320 34.07 -26.60 41.97
C GLN A 320 33.84 -26.43 43.47
N LEU A 321 33.09 -27.38 44.04
CA LEU A 321 32.93 -27.62 45.48
C LEU A 321 34.09 -28.49 45.96
#